data_AF-A0A956EMF3-F1
#
_entry.id   AF-A0A956EMF3-F1
#
_cell.length_a   1.000
_cell.length_b   1.000
_cell.length_c   1.000
_cell.angle_alpha   90.00
_cell.angle_beta   90.00
_cell.angle_gamma   90.00
#
_symmetry.space_group_name_H-M   'P 1'
#
loop_
_entity.id
_entity.type
_entity.pdbx_description
1 polymer ?
#
loop_
_entity_poly.entity_id
_entity_poly.type
_entity_poly.pdbx_seq_one_letter_code
_entity_poly.pdbx_strand_id
1 'polypeptide(L)'
;AYYVGIEAPVPAVPGMEPPISALCVAPFGMEEGTDAELPPQELAVVVGEPVRFRFFGSSVRREDAPGAELEDWSDEELEELAPVEITLPAEGRLEGDLVPVRLNASVTAIGTLLLEAVPLEPNEPDERWKLELNVRE
;
A
#
# COMPACT_ATOMS: atom_id res chain seq x y z
N ALA A 1 8.42 6.25 -9.12
CA ALA A 1 7.86 6.09 -7.77
C ALA A 1 6.68 5.13 -7.87
N TYR A 2 6.37 4.43 -6.79
CA TYR A 2 5.20 3.55 -6.69
C TYR A 2 4.34 3.94 -5.50
N TYR A 3 3.04 3.78 -5.69
CA TYR A 3 2.01 4.18 -4.75
C TYR A 3 1.02 3.04 -4.53
N VAL A 4 0.42 3.01 -3.34
CA VAL A 4 -0.73 2.15 -3.04
C VAL A 4 -1.97 3.03 -2.84
N GLY A 5 -3.11 2.56 -3.34
CA GLY A 5 -4.39 3.21 -3.07
C GLY A 5 -4.85 2.95 -1.64
N ILE A 6 -5.23 4.00 -0.92
CA ILE A 6 -5.86 3.92 0.39
C ILE A 6 -7.22 4.63 0.36
N GLU A 7 -8.14 4.24 1.25
CA GLU A 7 -9.38 5.00 1.40
C GLU A 7 -9.06 6.40 1.92
N ALA A 8 -9.57 7.43 1.25
CA ALA A 8 -9.31 8.80 1.67
C ALA A 8 -9.99 9.10 3.02
N PRO A 9 -9.41 9.96 3.87
CA PRO A 9 -9.94 10.29 5.20
C PRO A 9 -11.14 11.26 5.13
N VAL A 10 -12.10 11.00 4.24
CA VAL A 10 -13.29 11.81 4.04
C VAL A 10 -14.55 11.06 4.51
N PRO A 11 -15.60 11.78 4.95
CA PRO A 11 -16.84 11.13 5.35
C PRO A 11 -17.45 10.31 4.21
N ALA A 12 -17.74 9.03 4.45
CA ALA A 12 -18.44 8.19 3.49
C ALA A 12 -19.81 8.79 3.13
N VAL A 13 -20.08 8.92 1.83
CA VAL A 13 -21.37 9.39 1.31
C VAL A 13 -22.21 8.18 0.91
N PRO A 14 -23.43 7.99 1.46
CA PRO A 14 -24.27 6.84 1.10
C PRO A 14 -24.53 6.73 -0.41
N GLY A 15 -24.25 5.55 -0.97
CA GLY A 15 -24.45 5.27 -2.40
C GLY A 15 -23.31 5.72 -3.32
N MET A 16 -22.22 6.26 -2.77
CA MET A 16 -20.99 6.58 -3.49
C MET A 16 -19.86 5.69 -2.97
N GLU A 17 -19.02 5.20 -3.88
CA GLU A 17 -17.76 4.55 -3.49
C GLU A 17 -16.85 5.61 -2.84
N PRO A 18 -16.19 5.30 -1.71
CA PRO A 18 -15.23 6.22 -1.09
C PRO A 18 -14.15 6.60 -2.11
N PRO A 19 -13.77 7.89 -2.18
CA PRO A 19 -12.64 8.27 -2.99
C PRO A 19 -11.37 7.62 -2.44
N ILE A 20 -10.45 7.30 -3.34
CA ILE A 20 -9.14 6.77 -2.99
C ILE A 20 -8.10 7.89 -3.06
N SER A 21 -7.11 7.85 -2.18
CA SER A 21 -5.87 8.62 -2.33
C SER A 21 -4.72 7.67 -2.66
N ALA A 22 -3.66 8.20 -3.30
CA ALA A 22 -2.47 7.45 -3.65
C ALA A 22 -1.34 7.77 -2.66
N LEU A 23 -0.88 6.77 -1.93
CA LEU A 23 0.17 6.89 -0.93
C LEU A 23 1.51 6.40 -1.48
N CYS A 24 2.53 7.27 -1.51
CA CYS A 24 3.86 6.92 -1.98
C CYS A 24 4.50 5.89 -1.04
N VAL A 25 4.70 4.66 -1.53
CA VAL A 25 5.34 3.58 -0.78
C VAL A 25 6.79 3.38 -1.18
N ALA A 26 7.14 3.64 -2.44
CA ALA A 26 8.51 3.53 -2.94
C ALA A 26 8.87 4.78 -3.79
N PRO A 27 9.74 5.68 -3.28
CA PRO A 27 10.08 6.91 -3.98
C PRO A 27 10.89 6.64 -5.24
N PHE A 28 10.98 7.65 -6.12
CA PHE A 28 11.84 7.54 -7.30
C PHE A 28 13.31 7.37 -6.89
N GLY A 29 14.03 6.49 -7.59
CA GLY A 29 15.46 6.26 -7.33
C GLY A 29 15.75 5.44 -6.08
N MET A 30 14.73 4.81 -5.47
CA MET A 30 14.91 3.84 -4.39
C MET A 30 15.88 2.73 -4.82
N GLU A 31 16.98 2.57 -4.09
CA GLU A 31 18.01 1.59 -4.40
C GLU A 31 17.53 0.17 -4.06
N GLU A 32 17.91 -0.80 -4.89
CA GLU A 32 17.57 -2.20 -4.66
C GLU A 32 18.10 -2.68 -3.31
N GLY A 33 17.27 -3.41 -2.57
CA GLY A 33 17.62 -3.89 -1.23
C GLY A 33 17.65 -2.80 -0.14
N THR A 34 17.14 -1.60 -0.44
CA THR A 34 16.79 -0.62 0.59
C THR A 34 15.31 -0.72 0.96
N ASP A 35 15.00 -0.31 2.19
CA ASP A 35 13.65 -0.28 2.73
C ASP A 35 13.22 1.18 2.92
N ALA A 36 11.96 1.45 2.60
CA ALA A 36 11.30 2.70 2.93
C ALA A 36 10.29 2.43 4.05
N GLU A 37 10.66 2.77 5.28
CA GLU A 37 9.70 2.80 6.37
C GLU A 37 8.82 4.04 6.20
N LEU A 38 7.51 3.83 6.06
CA LEU A 38 6.58 4.94 5.95
C LEU A 38 6.39 5.60 7.33
N PRO A 39 6.19 6.93 7.37
CA PRO A 39 5.85 7.62 8.61
C PRO A 39 4.58 7.01 9.22
N PRO A 40 4.39 7.12 10.55
CA PRO A 40 3.17 6.65 11.19
C PRO A 40 1.95 7.30 10.55
N GLN A 41 1.12 6.48 9.93
CA GLN A 41 -0.16 6.85 9.34
C GLN A 41 -1.24 6.00 10.01
N GLU A 42 -2.46 6.52 10.09
CA GLU A 42 -3.61 5.78 10.62
C GLU A 42 -4.12 4.81 9.55
N LEU A 43 -3.30 3.81 9.22
CA LEU A 43 -3.61 2.79 8.23
C LEU A 43 -4.03 1.49 8.92
N ALA A 44 -4.99 0.81 8.32
CA ALA A 44 -5.39 -0.53 8.72
C ALA A 44 -5.60 -1.41 7.48
N VAL A 45 -5.44 -2.72 7.66
CA VAL A 45 -5.78 -3.73 6.64
C VAL A 45 -6.94 -4.58 7.12
N VAL A 46 -7.81 -5.00 6.20
CA VAL A 46 -8.86 -5.98 6.48
C VAL A 46 -8.26 -7.38 6.36
N VAL A 47 -8.55 -8.24 7.33
CA VAL A 47 -8.06 -9.63 7.38
C VAL A 47 -9.21 -10.63 7.33
N GLY A 48 -8.92 -11.85 6.88
CA GLY A 48 -9.90 -12.94 6.73
C GLY A 48 -10.77 -12.85 5.47
N GLU A 49 -10.89 -11.68 4.85
CA GLU A 49 -11.70 -11.47 3.65
C GLU A 49 -10.84 -11.17 2.41
N PRO A 50 -11.31 -11.50 1.19
CA PRO A 50 -10.68 -11.05 -0.05
C PRO A 50 -10.66 -9.52 -0.12
N VAL A 51 -9.47 -8.96 -0.30
CA VAL A 51 -9.23 -7.53 -0.47
C VAL A 51 -8.50 -7.27 -1.78
N ARG A 52 -8.77 -6.10 -2.37
CA ARG A 52 -8.14 -5.65 -3.62
C ARG A 52 -7.24 -4.46 -3.34
N PHE A 53 -5.94 -4.66 -3.54
CA PHE A 53 -4.94 -3.59 -3.50
C PHE A 53 -4.78 -2.98 -4.89
N ARG A 54 -4.97 -1.66 -4.96
CA ARG A 54 -4.68 -0.88 -6.17
C ARG A 54 -3.29 -0.29 -6.03
N PHE A 55 -2.47 -0.44 -7.07
CA PHE A 55 -1.13 0.11 -7.11
C PHE A 55 -1.01 1.08 -8.27
N PHE A 56 -0.15 2.08 -8.12
CA PHE A 56 0.10 3.08 -9.13
C PHE A 56 1.60 3.28 -9.34
N GLY A 57 1.99 3.56 -10.58
CA GLY A 57 3.35 3.91 -10.97
C GLY A 57 3.44 5.35 -11.44
N SER A 58 4.60 5.98 -11.22
CA SER A 58 4.93 7.28 -11.83
C SER A 58 6.37 7.35 -12.30
N SER A 59 6.56 7.87 -13.51
CA SER A 59 7.87 8.19 -14.10
C SER A 59 8.24 9.68 -13.98
N VAL A 60 7.26 10.53 -13.67
CA VAL A 60 7.39 12.00 -13.63
C VAL A 60 7.44 12.54 -12.20
N ARG A 61 6.80 11.88 -11.23
CA ARG A 61 6.82 12.26 -9.82
C ARG A 61 8.07 11.74 -9.12
N ARG A 62 9.14 12.53 -9.20
CA ARG A 62 10.48 12.14 -8.73
C ARG A 62 10.86 12.64 -7.34
N GLU A 63 10.08 13.57 -6.79
CA GLU A 63 10.39 14.27 -5.54
C GLU A 63 9.50 13.83 -4.37
N ASP A 64 8.50 12.99 -4.61
CA ASP A 64 7.59 12.50 -3.56
C ASP A 64 8.36 11.57 -2.61
N ALA A 65 8.31 11.89 -1.31
CA ALA A 65 8.91 11.10 -0.25
C ALA A 65 8.00 9.92 0.16
N PRO A 66 8.53 8.88 0.84
CA PRO A 66 7.69 7.84 1.46
C PRO A 66 6.62 8.45 2.36
N GLY A 67 5.38 8.02 2.20
CA GLY A 67 4.21 8.54 2.91
C GLY A 67 3.61 9.83 2.35
N ALA A 68 4.14 10.38 1.24
CA ALA A 68 3.45 11.45 0.53
C ALA A 68 2.11 10.94 -0.01
N GLU A 69 1.01 11.60 0.36
CA GLU A 69 -0.35 11.26 -0.06
C GLU A 69 -0.82 12.22 -1.16
N LEU A 70 -1.38 11.67 -2.23
CA LEU A 70 -1.98 12.40 -3.34
C LEU A 70 -3.49 12.16 -3.33
N GLU A 71 -4.27 13.20 -3.04
CA GLU A 71 -5.73 13.16 -3.03
C GLU A 71 -6.34 13.24 -4.45
N ASP A 72 -5.58 13.79 -5.40
CA ASP A 72 -5.97 13.95 -6.80
C ASP A 72 -4.72 13.89 -7.69
N TRP A 73 -4.86 13.34 -8.89
CA TRP A 73 -3.80 13.24 -9.89
C TRP A 73 -4.38 13.12 -11.29
N SER A 74 -3.60 13.51 -12.29
CA SER A 74 -3.93 13.29 -13.69
C SER A 74 -3.40 11.95 -14.22
N ASP A 75 -3.97 11.47 -15.33
CA ASP A 75 -3.50 10.26 -16.04
C ASP A 75 -2.04 10.40 -16.57
N GLU A 76 -1.51 11.63 -16.64
CA GLU A 76 -0.12 11.89 -17.01
C GLU A 76 0.83 11.75 -15.79
N GLU A 77 0.30 11.80 -14.57
CA GLU A 77 1.09 11.76 -13.34
C GLU A 77 1.19 10.34 -12.76
N LEU A 78 0.07 9.62 -12.65
CA LEU A 78 0.03 8.25 -12.18
C LEU A 78 -0.65 7.32 -13.18
N GLU A 79 -0.05 6.16 -13.39
CA GLU A 79 -0.63 5.03 -14.12
C GLU A 79 -1.08 3.97 -13.13
N GLU A 80 -2.32 3.46 -13.27
CA GLU A 80 -2.79 2.34 -12.47
C GLU A 80 -2.21 1.01 -12.97
N LEU A 81 -1.57 0.29 -12.05
CA LEU A 81 -0.96 -1.01 -12.31
C LEU A 81 -1.98 -2.14 -12.10
N ALA A 82 -1.60 -3.35 -12.51
CA ALA A 82 -2.43 -4.53 -12.28
C ALA A 82 -2.76 -4.65 -10.77
N PRO A 83 -4.05 -4.75 -10.39
CA PRO A 83 -4.42 -4.86 -8.99
C PRO A 83 -3.99 -6.21 -8.42
N VAL A 84 -3.74 -6.24 -7.11
CA VAL A 84 -3.46 -7.47 -6.38
C VAL A 84 -4.69 -7.83 -5.56
N GLU A 85 -5.29 -8.97 -5.86
CA GLU A 85 -6.41 -9.54 -5.08
C GLU A 85 -5.89 -10.67 -4.20
N ILE A 86 -6.05 -10.53 -2.89
CA ILE A 86 -5.57 -11.51 -1.90
C ILE A 86 -6.47 -11.52 -0.67
N THR A 87 -6.54 -12.64 0.03
CA THR A 87 -7.12 -12.70 1.37
C THR A 87 -5.98 -12.72 2.38
N LEU A 88 -5.86 -11.67 3.19
CA LEU A 88 -4.87 -11.63 4.26
C LEU A 88 -5.31 -12.58 5.39
N PRO A 89 -4.47 -13.53 5.85
CA PRO A 89 -4.82 -14.40 6.97
C PRO A 89 -5.19 -13.59 8.22
N ALA A 90 -6.24 -14.01 8.93
CA ALA A 90 -6.73 -13.32 10.13
C ALA A 90 -5.78 -13.46 11.34
N GLU A 91 -4.89 -14.45 11.35
CA GLU A 91 -3.89 -14.67 12.40
C GLU A 91 -4.50 -14.64 13.83
N GLY A 92 -5.64 -15.32 14.02
CA GLY A 92 -6.35 -15.38 15.30
C GLY A 92 -7.34 -14.24 15.56
N ARG A 93 -7.50 -13.31 14.62
CA ARG A 93 -8.53 -12.25 14.62
C ARG A 93 -9.82 -12.72 13.93
N LEU A 94 -10.87 -11.92 14.00
CA LEU A 94 -12.12 -12.22 13.30
C LEU A 94 -12.00 -11.88 11.81
N GLU A 95 -12.78 -12.58 11.00
CA GLU A 95 -12.97 -12.22 9.59
C GLU A 95 -13.59 -10.82 9.49
N GLY A 96 -12.97 -9.95 8.69
CA GLY A 96 -13.36 -8.56 8.51
C GLY A 96 -12.76 -7.59 9.52
N ASP A 97 -11.90 -8.05 10.44
CA ASP A 97 -11.24 -7.15 11.38
C ASP A 97 -10.30 -6.17 10.65
N LEU A 98 -10.37 -4.90 11.06
CA LEU A 98 -9.43 -3.86 10.66
C LEU A 98 -8.23 -3.88 11.61
N VAL A 99 -7.06 -4.25 11.10
CA VAL A 99 -5.82 -4.33 11.88
C VAL A 99 -4.96 -3.12 11.58
N PRO A 100 -4.66 -2.25 12.57
CA PRO A 100 -3.74 -1.13 12.38
C PRO A 100 -2.33 -1.62 12.04
N VAL A 101 -1.71 -1.02 11.02
CA VAL A 101 -0.41 -1.46 10.49
C VAL A 101 0.55 -0.29 10.23
N ARG A 102 1.84 -0.59 10.28
CA ARG A 102 2.87 0.18 9.57
C ARG A 102 3.16 -0.49 8.24
N LEU A 103 3.29 0.31 7.19
CA LEU A 103 3.76 -0.16 5.89
C LEU A 103 5.28 -0.04 5.80
N ASN A 104 5.91 -1.09 5.28
CA ASN A 104 7.29 -1.08 4.81
C ASN A 104 7.31 -1.49 3.35
N ALA A 105 8.07 -0.79 2.52
CA ALA A 105 8.24 -1.16 1.13
C ALA A 105 9.72 -1.40 0.81
N SER A 106 9.97 -2.35 -0.08
CA SER A 106 11.28 -2.57 -0.69
C SER A 106 11.15 -2.94 -2.16
N VAL A 107 12.19 -2.65 -2.93
CA VAL A 107 12.28 -3.06 -4.35
C VAL A 107 13.38 -4.11 -4.48
N THR A 108 13.02 -5.25 -5.07
CA THR A 108 13.96 -6.35 -5.30
C THR A 108 14.78 -6.13 -6.57
N ALA A 109 15.93 -6.82 -6.67
CA ALA A 109 16.81 -6.76 -7.84
C ALA A 109 16.19 -7.27 -9.16
N ILE A 110 15.06 -7.98 -9.07
CA ILE A 110 14.30 -8.43 -10.23
C ILE A 110 13.18 -7.46 -10.63
N GLY A 111 13.05 -6.32 -9.93
CA GLY A 111 12.02 -5.32 -10.21
C GLY A 111 10.64 -5.71 -9.67
N THR A 112 10.59 -6.36 -8.52
CA THR A 112 9.36 -6.61 -7.76
C THR A 112 9.28 -5.60 -6.62
N LEU A 113 8.16 -4.91 -6.50
CA LEU A 113 7.81 -4.14 -5.32
C LEU A 113 7.26 -5.09 -4.26
N LEU A 114 7.91 -5.16 -3.11
CA LEU A 114 7.41 -5.85 -1.93
C LEU A 114 6.83 -4.79 -0.97
N LEU A 115 5.55 -4.91 -0.66
CA LEU A 115 4.88 -4.12 0.37
C LEU A 115 4.55 -5.04 1.55
N GLU A 116 5.07 -4.72 2.72
CA GLU A 116 4.81 -5.42 3.97
C GLU A 116 3.90 -4.58 4.86
N ALA A 117 2.81 -5.17 5.33
CA ALA A 117 1.97 -4.59 6.37
C ALA A 117 2.30 -5.25 7.71
N VAL A 118 2.90 -4.48 8.62
CA VAL A 118 3.33 -4.94 9.94
C VAL A 118 2.32 -4.45 10.99
N PRO A 119 1.58 -5.34 11.67
CA PRO A 119 0.61 -4.94 12.69
C PRO A 119 1.29 -4.18 13.83
N LEU A 120 0.62 -3.13 14.33
CA LEU A 120 1.09 -2.38 15.50
C LEU A 120 1.00 -3.22 16.78
N GLU A 121 0.04 -4.15 16.82
CA GLU A 121 -0.17 -5.12 17.90
C GLU A 121 -0.20 -6.54 17.31
N PRO A 122 0.98 -7.18 17.11
CA PRO A 122 1.07 -8.53 16.58
C PRO A 122 0.62 -9.58 17.60
N ASN A 123 -0.04 -10.64 17.12
CA ASN A 123 -0.38 -11.83 17.90
C ASN A 123 0.81 -12.80 17.99
N GLU A 124 1.69 -12.81 16.99
CA GLU A 124 2.89 -13.64 16.94
C GLU A 124 4.15 -12.79 16.68
N PRO A 125 5.33 -13.22 17.15
CA PRO A 125 6.59 -12.57 16.79
C PRO A 125 6.76 -12.50 15.27
N ASP A 126 7.19 -11.35 14.77
CA ASP A 126 7.46 -11.09 13.34
C ASP A 126 6.25 -11.19 12.39
N GLU A 127 5.01 -11.21 12.93
CA GLU A 127 3.77 -11.16 12.14
C GLU A 127 3.83 -10.02 11.12
N ARG A 128 3.55 -10.35 9.85
CA ARG A 128 3.45 -9.40 8.75
C ARG A 128 2.73 -10.01 7.57
N TRP A 129 1.98 -9.18 6.85
CA TRP A 129 1.41 -9.55 5.55
C TRP A 129 2.28 -9.03 4.42
N LYS A 130 2.50 -9.86 3.40
CA LYS A 130 3.35 -9.52 2.25
C LYS A 130 2.52 -9.44 0.97
N LEU A 131 2.74 -8.37 0.22
CA LEU A 131 2.14 -8.11 -1.08
C LEU A 131 3.28 -7.92 -2.08
N GLU A 132 3.27 -8.69 -3.16
CA GLU A 132 4.29 -8.63 -4.20
C GLU A 132 3.67 -8.15 -5.50
N LEU A 133 4.24 -7.10 -6.08
CA LEU A 133 3.85 -6.56 -7.37
C LEU A 133 5.03 -6.58 -8.32
N ASN A 134 4.88 -7.23 -9.47
CA ASN A 134 5.86 -7.12 -10.54
C ASN A 134 5.69 -5.76 -11.22
N VAL A 135 6.71 -4.91 -11.13
CA VAL A 135 6.68 -3.54 -11.64
C VAL A 135 7.54 -3.34 -12.90
N ARG A 136 7.95 -4.45 -13.53
CA ARG A 136 8.59 -4.45 -14.85
C ARG A 136 7.56 -4.80 -15.91
N GLU A 137 7.48 -3.96 -16.93
CA GLU A 137 6.97 -4.32 -18.27
C GLU A 137 8.09 -4.90 -19.14
#